data_AF-A0A2V9JS11-F1
#
_entry.id   AF-A0A2V9JS11-F1
#
_cell.length_a   1.000
_cell.length_b   1.000
_cell.length_c   1.000
_cell.angle_alpha   90.00
_cell.angle_beta   90.00
_cell.angle_gamma   90.00
#
_symmetry.space_group_name_H-M   'P 1'
#
loop_
_entity.id
_entity.type
_entity.pdbx_description
1 polymer ?
#
loop_
_entity_poly.entity_id
_entity_poly.type
_entity_poly.pdbx_seq_one_letter_code
_entity_poly.pdbx_strand_id
1 'polypeptide(L)'
;MDKVGDIAVGYSVSSPNIHPAIRFTGRVPSDPLGSLEGEGRIFEGTGSQTQNLNRWGDYTSMSIDPVDDCTFWYTNEYLLTNGTFNWSTRIASFKFPGCL
;
A
#
# COMPACT_ATOMS: atom_id res chain seq x y z
N MET A 1 -13.50 -2.61 -1.12
CA MET A 1 -14.48 -1.99 -0.20
C MET A 1 -14.99 -3.10 0.68
N ASP A 2 -14.97 -2.90 1.98
CA ASP A 2 -15.38 -3.90 2.96
C ASP A 2 -16.90 -3.90 3.20
N LYS A 3 -17.39 -4.72 4.15
CA LYS A 3 -18.83 -4.89 4.40
C LYS A 3 -19.55 -3.65 4.91
N VAL A 4 -18.84 -2.69 5.51
CA VAL A 4 -19.42 -1.45 6.01
C VAL A 4 -19.24 -0.28 5.04
N GLY A 5 -18.57 -0.51 3.91
CA GLY A 5 -18.39 0.47 2.85
C GLY A 5 -17.07 1.23 2.95
N ASP A 6 -16.14 0.80 3.80
CA ASP A 6 -14.82 1.42 3.91
C ASP A 6 -13.98 1.03 2.69
N ILE A 7 -13.22 1.99 2.17
CA ILE A 7 -12.36 1.82 1.01
C ILE A 7 -10.92 2.04 1.47
N ALA A 8 -10.06 1.08 1.17
CA ALA A 8 -8.62 1.24 1.27
C ALA A 8 -7.97 1.39 -0.11
N VAL A 9 -6.89 2.17 -0.15
CA VAL A 9 -6.05 2.38 -1.33
C VAL A 9 -4.60 2.24 -0.89
N GLY A 10 -3.89 1.27 -1.47
CA GLY A 10 -2.45 1.08 -1.26
C GLY A 10 -1.67 1.52 -2.48
N TYR A 11 -0.48 2.10 -2.28
CA TYR A 11 0.36 2.58 -3.36
C TYR A 11 1.83 2.61 -2.96
N SER A 12 2.70 2.66 -3.98
CA SER A 12 4.10 2.99 -3.79
C SER A 12 4.30 4.51 -3.84
N VAL A 13 5.25 5.03 -3.06
CA VAL A 13 5.73 6.41 -3.15
C VAL A 13 7.22 6.43 -3.40
N SER A 14 7.70 7.41 -4.16
CA SER A 14 9.13 7.64 -4.36
C SER A 14 9.41 9.10 -4.66
N SER A 15 10.64 9.53 -4.37
CA SER A 15 11.17 10.85 -4.72
C SER A 15 12.70 10.79 -4.69
N PRO A 16 13.42 11.86 -5.06
CA PRO A 16 14.87 11.91 -4.87
C PRO A 16 15.33 11.67 -3.42
N ASN A 17 14.47 11.92 -2.43
CA ASN A 17 14.76 11.74 -1.01
C ASN A 17 14.03 10.55 -0.38
N ILE A 18 13.23 9.82 -1.16
CA ILE A 18 12.42 8.69 -0.68
C ILE A 18 12.63 7.53 -1.65
N HIS A 19 13.36 6.52 -1.18
CA HIS A 19 13.40 5.22 -1.86
C HIS A 19 11.97 4.67 -1.96
N PRO A 20 11.64 3.90 -3.02
CA PRO A 20 10.34 3.26 -3.16
C PRO A 20 9.83 2.66 -1.85
N ALA A 21 8.79 3.29 -1.33
CA ALA A 21 8.18 3.00 -0.04
C ALA A 21 6.71 2.61 -0.26
N ILE A 22 6.12 1.96 0.74
CA ILE A 22 4.77 1.41 0.69
C ILE A 22 3.90 2.20 1.66
N ARG A 23 2.85 2.82 1.13
CA ARG A 23 1.90 3.63 1.88
C ARG A 23 0.48 3.24 1.55
N PHE A 24 -0.43 3.67 2.40
CA PHE A 24 -1.86 3.46 2.22
C PHE A 24 -2.64 4.66 2.72
N THR A 25 -3.85 4.78 2.22
CA THR A 25 -4.87 5.67 2.75
C THR A 25 -6.22 4.96 2.60
N GLY A 26 -7.28 5.61 3.02
CA GLY A 26 -8.62 5.11 2.80
C GLY A 26 -9.66 6.17 3.01
N ARG A 27 -10.91 5.70 3.10
CA ARG A 27 -12.05 6.52 3.45
C ARG A 27 -13.17 5.67 3.99
N VAL A 28 -13.94 6.26 4.89
CA VAL A 28 -15.19 5.71 5.40
C VAL A 28 -16.39 6.35 4.68
N PRO A 29 -17.61 5.75 4.72
CA PRO A 29 -18.79 6.28 4.04
C PRO A 29 -19.17 7.72 4.42
N SER A 30 -18.83 8.17 5.64
CA SER A 30 -19.13 9.51 6.13
C SER A 30 -18.17 10.59 5.63
N ASP A 31 -17.06 10.21 4.98
CA ASP A 31 -16.10 11.18 4.47
C ASP A 31 -16.67 12.01 3.31
N PRO A 32 -16.33 13.31 3.22
CA PRO A 32 -16.70 14.14 2.09
C PRO A 32 -16.37 13.50 0.74
N LEU A 33 -17.19 13.79 -0.27
CA LEU A 33 -16.94 13.28 -1.61
C LEU A 33 -15.64 13.88 -2.17
N GLY A 34 -14.83 13.03 -2.82
CA GLY A 34 -13.56 13.43 -3.41
C GLY A 34 -12.40 13.54 -2.42
N SER A 35 -12.57 13.15 -1.16
CA SER A 35 -11.49 13.09 -0.17
C SER A 35 -11.11 11.66 0.22
N LEU A 36 -9.85 11.53 0.64
CA LEU A 36 -9.29 10.39 1.37
C LEU A 36 -8.80 10.90 2.73
N GLU A 37 -8.70 10.00 3.70
CA GLU A 37 -8.14 10.27 5.01
C GLU A 37 -6.60 10.44 4.96
N GLY A 38 -5.99 10.63 6.13
CA GLY A 38 -4.53 10.74 6.25
C GLY A 38 -3.79 9.51 5.71
N GLU A 39 -2.59 9.75 5.16
CA GLU A 39 -1.71 8.70 4.68
C GLU A 39 -1.01 7.96 5.83
N GLY A 40 -1.12 6.63 5.82
CA GLY A 40 -0.35 5.73 6.66
C GLY A 40 0.88 5.16 5.95
N ARG A 41 1.93 4.85 6.73
CA ARG A 41 3.19 4.29 6.23
C ARG A 41 3.30 2.82 6.64
N ILE A 42 3.48 1.93 5.66
CA ILE A 42 3.65 0.48 5.90
C ILE A 42 5.13 0.12 5.95
N PHE A 43 5.90 0.66 5.01
CA PHE A 43 7.33 0.38 4.92
C PHE A 43 8.06 1.51 4.18
N GLU A 44 9.17 1.97 4.73
CA GLU A 44 10.05 2.94 4.07
C GLU A 44 11.25 2.18 3.50
N GLY A 45 11.31 2.06 2.17
CA GLY A 45 12.36 1.33 1.47
C GLY A 45 13.77 1.89 1.72
N THR A 46 14.79 1.08 1.47
CA THR A 46 16.20 1.45 1.65
C THR A 46 17.01 1.33 0.35
N GLY A 47 16.35 1.02 -0.76
CA GLY A 47 16.95 0.93 -2.08
C GLY A 47 16.02 1.38 -3.20
N SER A 48 16.61 1.73 -4.34
CA SER A 48 15.93 2.12 -5.57
C SER A 48 16.42 1.27 -6.75
N GLN A 49 15.57 1.10 -7.76
CA GLN A 49 15.99 0.48 -9.01
C GLN A 49 17.15 1.27 -9.63
N THR A 50 18.14 0.57 -10.14
CA THR A 50 19.27 1.16 -10.87
C THR A 50 19.01 1.23 -12.39
N GLN A 51 19.95 1.79 -13.14
CA GLN A 51 19.80 2.08 -14.57
C GLN A 51 19.31 0.88 -15.39
N ASN A 52 18.53 1.20 -16.44
CA ASN A 52 17.90 0.26 -17.40
C ASN A 52 16.65 -0.48 -16.89
N LEU A 53 16.05 -0.03 -15.78
CA LEU A 53 14.72 -0.45 -15.34
C LEU A 53 13.74 0.72 -15.38
N ASN A 54 12.54 0.47 -15.90
CA ASN A 54 11.47 1.46 -16.03
C ASN A 54 10.08 0.93 -15.60
N ARG A 55 10.01 -0.34 -15.18
CA ARG A 55 8.76 -1.02 -14.79
C ARG A 55 8.74 -1.16 -13.26
N TRP A 56 7.66 -0.69 -12.65
CA TRP A 56 7.42 -0.70 -11.20
C TRP A 56 5.93 -0.83 -10.92
N GLY A 57 5.57 -1.47 -9.81
CA GLY A 57 4.20 -1.62 -9.35
C GLY A 57 3.49 -2.83 -9.94
N ASP A 58 4.20 -3.78 -10.56
CA ASP A 58 3.57 -5.00 -11.09
C ASP A 58 3.14 -5.95 -9.97
N TYR A 59 3.86 -5.91 -8.85
CA TYR A 59 3.70 -6.81 -7.74
C TYR A 59 3.02 -6.08 -6.58
N THR A 60 1.80 -5.61 -6.82
CA THR A 60 0.94 -4.95 -5.83
C THR A 60 -0.45 -5.57 -5.85
N SER A 61 -1.02 -5.85 -4.68
CA SER A 61 -2.39 -6.36 -4.57
C SER A 61 -2.99 -6.00 -3.23
N MET A 62 -4.27 -5.64 -3.24
CA MET A 62 -5.08 -5.41 -2.06
C MET A 62 -6.30 -6.33 -2.11
N SER A 63 -6.53 -7.08 -1.04
CA SER A 63 -7.67 -7.98 -0.90
C SER A 63 -8.30 -7.82 0.48
N ILE A 64 -9.57 -8.16 0.60
CA ILE A 64 -10.27 -8.19 1.88
C ILE A 64 -10.33 -9.63 2.36
N ASP A 65 -10.15 -9.83 3.66
CA ASP A 65 -10.31 -11.13 4.31
C ASP A 65 -11.78 -11.57 4.25
N PRO A 66 -12.11 -12.68 3.57
CA PRO A 66 -13.49 -13.12 3.42
C PRO A 66 -14.11 -13.65 4.73
N VAL A 67 -13.32 -13.89 5.78
CA VAL A 67 -13.83 -14.38 7.06
C VAL A 67 -14.55 -13.29 7.85
N ASP A 68 -14.00 -12.07 7.85
CA ASP A 68 -14.58 -10.93 8.59
C ASP A 68 -15.16 -9.82 7.70
N ASP A 69 -14.81 -9.84 6.41
CA ASP A 69 -15.14 -8.82 5.40
C ASP A 69 -14.85 -7.39 5.91
N CYS A 70 -13.73 -7.26 6.65
CA CYS A 70 -13.24 -6.02 7.27
C CYS A 70 -11.71 -5.86 7.15
N THR A 71 -10.95 -6.95 7.26
CA THR A 71 -9.48 -6.90 7.29
C THR A 71 -8.94 -6.77 5.87
N PHE A 72 -8.22 -5.69 5.60
CA PHE A 72 -7.50 -5.50 4.36
C PHE A 72 -6.12 -6.12 4.46
N TRP A 73 -5.79 -6.97 3.49
CA TRP A 73 -4.45 -7.49 3.25
C TRP A 73 -3.82 -6.74 2.08
N TYR A 74 -2.65 -6.15 2.29
CA TYR A 74 -1.91 -5.43 1.27
C TYR A 74 -0.53 -6.04 1.05
N THR A 75 -0.24 -6.37 -0.20
CA THR A 75 1.05 -6.89 -0.66
C THR A 75 1.64 -5.90 -1.66
N ASN A 76 2.89 -5.49 -1.48
CA ASN A 76 3.59 -4.63 -2.45
C ASN A 76 5.10 -4.94 -2.48
N GLU A 77 5.75 -4.62 -3.59
CA GLU A 77 7.19 -4.67 -3.78
C GLU A 77 7.92 -3.47 -3.18
N TYR A 78 9.17 -3.71 -2.77
CA TYR A 78 10.12 -2.70 -2.32
C TYR A 78 11.56 -3.18 -2.59
N LEU A 79 12.56 -2.31 -2.40
CA LEU A 79 13.98 -2.71 -2.44
C LEU A 79 14.65 -2.50 -1.08
N LEU A 80 15.43 -3.49 -0.66
CA LEU A 80 16.32 -3.43 0.51
C LEU A 80 17.63 -2.69 0.22
N THR A 81 18.14 -2.81 -1.00
CA THR A 81 19.37 -2.16 -1.46
C THR A 81 19.19 -1.72 -2.90
N ASN A 82 19.91 -0.69 -3.35
CA ASN A 82 19.92 -0.31 -4.76
C ASN A 82 20.31 -1.51 -5.63
N GLY A 83 19.59 -1.72 -6.74
CA GLY A 83 19.91 -2.82 -7.64
C GLY A 83 18.94 -3.02 -8.80
N THR A 84 19.15 -4.13 -9.50
CA THR A 84 18.41 -4.53 -10.70
C THR A 84 17.75 -5.88 -10.43
N PHE A 85 16.41 -5.96 -10.58
CA PHE A 85 15.60 -7.17 -10.33
C PHE A 85 15.79 -7.80 -8.93
N ASN A 86 16.11 -6.99 -7.92
CA ASN A 86 16.33 -7.42 -6.52
C ASN A 86 15.23 -6.92 -5.57
N TRP A 87 14.01 -6.77 -6.07
CA TRP A 87 12.87 -6.38 -5.24
C TRP A 87 12.53 -7.49 -4.23
N SER A 88 11.83 -7.11 -3.17
CA SER A 88 11.34 -7.95 -2.10
C SER A 88 9.87 -7.65 -1.86
N THR A 89 9.15 -8.57 -1.21
CA THR A 89 7.72 -8.40 -0.92
C THR A 89 7.50 -8.02 0.53
N ARG A 90 6.64 -7.02 0.77
CA ARG A 90 6.08 -6.72 2.08
C ARG A 90 4.61 -7.06 2.08
N ILE A 91 4.16 -7.70 3.15
CA ILE A 91 2.74 -7.99 3.42
C ILE A 91 2.38 -7.26 4.70
N ALA A 92 1.24 -6.57 4.69
CA ALA A 92 0.67 -5.90 5.85
C ALA A 92 -0.84 -6.15 5.89
N SER A 93 -1.41 -6.06 7.09
CA SER A 93 -2.85 -6.03 7.26
C SER A 93 -3.28 -4.86 8.13
N PHE A 94 -4.49 -4.36 7.88
CA PHE A 94 -5.13 -3.32 8.67
C PHE A 94 -6.65 -3.40 8.52
N LYS A 95 -7.37 -2.75 9.42
CA LYS A 95 -8.83 -2.72 9.48
C LYS A 95 -9.25 -1.34 9.98
N PHE A 96 -10.35 -0.80 9.45
CA PHE A 96 -10.93 0.43 9.97
C PHE A 96 -11.61 0.16 11.31
N PRO A 97 -11.44 1.02 12.34
CA PRO A 97 -11.99 0.80 13.67
C PRO A 97 -13.52 0.60 13.71
N GLY A 98 -14.24 1.12 12.72
CA GLY A 98 -15.71 1.06 12.64
C GLY A 98 -16.28 -0.24 12.08
N CYS A 99 -15.48 -1.04 11.37
CA CYS A 99 -15.92 -2.36 10.90
C CYS A 99 -15.83 -3.34 12.08
N LEU A 100 -16.91 -4.03 12.45
CA LEU A 100 -16.91 -4.99 13.58
C LEU A 100 -17.07 -6.41 13.06
#